data_AF-A0A2P7QV72-F1
#
_entry.id   AF-A0A2P7QV72-F1
#
_cell.length_a   1.000
_cell.length_b   1.000
_cell.length_c   1.000
_cell.angle_alpha   90.00
_cell.angle_beta   90.00
_cell.angle_gamma   90.00
#
_symmetry.space_group_name_H-M   'P 1'
#
loop_
_entity.id
_entity.type
_entity.pdbx_description
1 polymer ?
#
loop_
_entity_poly.entity_id
_entity_poly.type
_entity_poly.pdbx_seq_one_letter_code
_entity_poly.pdbx_strand_id
1 'polypeptide(L)' 'MSSVTILERAFALARSGEHTSVQSIRARLKGEGFANVEAHLSGHSISRQLRKICLEARAGSPEPTA' A
#
# COMPACT_ATOMS: atom_id res chain seq x y z
N MET A 1 -9.65 -16.37 -11.87
CA MET A 1 -9.82 -14.92 -11.74
C MET A 1 -9.16 -14.50 -10.45
N SER A 2 -8.01 -13.83 -10.52
CA SER A 2 -7.25 -13.44 -9.33
C SER A 2 -7.93 -12.23 -8.70
N SER A 3 -8.80 -12.47 -7.73
CA SER A 3 -9.45 -11.41 -6.94
C SER A 3 -8.39 -10.70 -6.11
N VAL A 4 -7.88 -9.58 -6.63
CA VAL A 4 -6.88 -8.75 -5.93
C VAL A 4 -7.45 -8.33 -4.58
N THR A 5 -6.77 -8.70 -3.52
CA THR A 5 -7.21 -8.38 -2.15
C THR A 5 -6.83 -6.95 -1.77
N ILE A 6 -7.52 -6.39 -0.76
CA ILE A 6 -7.21 -5.06 -0.18
C ILE A 6 -5.74 -4.97 0.24
N LEU A 7 -5.21 -6.06 0.81
CA LEU A 7 -3.82 -6.14 1.25
C LEU A 7 -2.87 -6.09 0.06
N GLU A 8 -3.09 -6.91 -0.96
CA GLU A 8 -2.24 -6.90 -2.17
C GLU A 8 -2.24 -5.53 -2.84
N ARG A 9 -3.40 -4.89 -2.94
CA ARG A 9 -3.50 -3.54 -3.49
C ARG A 9 -2.78 -2.51 -2.62
N ALA A 10 -2.90 -2.60 -1.29
CA ALA A 10 -2.16 -1.74 -0.37
C ALA A 10 -0.64 -1.91 -0.52
N PHE A 11 -0.17 -3.16 -0.66
CA PHE A 11 1.25 -3.45 -0.86
C PHE A 11 1.75 -2.96 -2.21
N ALA A 12 0.96 -3.08 -3.28
CA ALA A 12 1.30 -2.51 -4.58
C ALA A 12 1.45 -0.98 -4.50
N LEU A 13 0.48 -0.29 -3.89
CA LEU A 13 0.51 1.16 -3.69
C LEU A 13 1.72 1.61 -2.83
N ALA A 14 2.08 0.83 -1.81
CA ALA A 14 3.28 1.11 -1.02
C ALA A 14 4.57 0.95 -1.82
N ARG A 15 4.66 -0.08 -2.69
CA ARG A 15 5.81 -0.33 -3.56
C ARG A 15 5.95 0.67 -4.69
N SER A 16 4.86 1.26 -5.19
CA SER A 16 4.93 2.31 -6.22
C SER A 16 5.66 3.56 -5.73
N GLY A 17 5.78 3.78 -4.43
CA GLY A 17 6.41 4.99 -3.87
C GLY A 17 5.56 6.27 -4.01
N GLU A 18 4.43 6.22 -4.73
CA GLU A 18 3.46 7.33 -4.85
C GLU A 18 2.86 7.75 -3.51
N HIS A 19 2.72 6.81 -2.57
CA HIS A 19 2.13 7.06 -1.27
C HIS A 19 3.19 7.05 -0.17
N THR A 20 3.28 8.14 0.59
CA THR A 20 4.26 8.31 1.68
C THR A 20 3.75 7.85 3.05
N SER A 21 2.49 7.42 3.13
CA SER A 21 1.84 7.07 4.39
C SER A 21 0.66 6.12 4.19
N VAL A 22 0.43 5.26 5.19
CA VAL A 22 -0.68 4.30 5.22
C VAL A 22 -2.04 5.00 5.09
N GLN A 23 -2.19 6.23 5.59
CA GLN A 23 -3.42 7.02 5.41
C GLN A 23 -3.72 7.33 3.93
N SER A 24 -2.70 7.67 3.14
CA SER A 24 -2.87 7.94 1.71
C SER A 24 -3.27 6.68 0.95
N ILE A 25 -2.67 5.54 1.32
CA ILE A 25 -3.06 4.22 0.80
C ILE A 25 -4.53 3.90 1.13
N ARG A 26 -4.96 4.14 2.38
CA ARG A 26 -6.37 3.94 2.77
C ARG A 26 -7.32 4.79 1.96
N ALA A 27 -6.99 6.07 1.76
CA ALA A 27 -7.81 6.98 0.97
C ALA A 27 -7.93 6.50 -0.48
N ARG A 28 -6.81 6.04 -1.08
CA ARG A 28 -6.80 5.49 -2.42
C ARG A 28 -7.66 4.23 -2.55
N LEU A 29 -7.54 3.29 -1.61
CA LEU A 29 -8.34 2.07 -1.60
C LEU A 29 -9.83 2.35 -1.40
N LYS A 30 -10.19 3.30 -0.52
CA LYS A 30 -11.59 3.74 -0.38
C LYS A 30 -12.12 4.32 -1.70
N GLY A 31 -11.34 5.14 -2.41
CA GLY A 31 -11.70 5.69 -3.71
C GLY A 31 -11.81 4.64 -4.82
N GLU A 32 -11.08 3.54 -4.73
CA GLU A 32 -11.19 2.40 -5.66
C GLU A 32 -12.41 1.49 -5.37
N GLY A 33 -13.17 1.74 -4.30
CA GLY A 33 -14.37 0.97 -3.95
C GLY A 33 -14.11 -0.20 -3.00
N PHE A 34 -12.91 -0.29 -2.40
CA PHE A 34 -12.66 -1.30 -1.37
C PHE A 34 -13.41 -0.96 -0.08
N ALA A 35 -14.21 -1.90 0.42
CA ALA A 35 -14.86 -1.82 1.73
C ALA A 35 -13.94 -2.34 2.84
N ASN A 36 -14.19 -1.96 4.09
CA ASN A 36 -13.46 -2.45 5.27
C ASN A 36 -11.94 -2.22 5.25
N VAL A 37 -11.46 -1.28 4.43
CA VAL A 37 -10.05 -0.89 4.30
C VAL A 37 -9.42 -0.65 5.67
N GLU A 38 -10.12 0.04 6.57
CA GLU A 38 -9.62 0.31 7.91
C GLU A 38 -9.52 -0.94 8.76
N ALA A 39 -10.47 -1.88 8.69
CA ALA A 39 -10.39 -3.13 9.44
C ALA A 39 -9.19 -3.99 8.98
N HIS A 40 -8.95 -4.06 7.66
CA HIS A 40 -7.82 -4.79 7.09
C HIS A 40 -6.47 -4.12 7.36
N LEU A 41 -6.41 -2.79 7.39
CA LEU A 41 -5.18 -2.01 7.56
C LEU A 41 -4.92 -1.56 9.00
N SER A 42 -5.84 -1.78 9.94
CA SER A 42 -5.66 -1.44 11.36
C SER A 42 -4.75 -2.42 12.11
N GLY A 43 -4.41 -3.57 11.51
CA GLY A 43 -3.41 -4.48 12.06
C GLY A 43 -2.07 -3.77 12.25
N HIS A 44 -1.57 -3.72 13.48
CA HIS A 44 -0.32 -3.04 13.84
C HIS A 44 0.88 -3.56 13.01
N SER A 45 0.91 -4.87 12.73
CA SER A 45 1.93 -5.50 11.86
C SER A 45 1.83 -5.02 10.41
N ILE A 46 0.62 -5.00 9.84
CA ILE A 46 0.38 -4.56 8.44
C ILE A 46 0.75 -3.09 8.27
N SER A 47 0.28 -2.22 9.17
CA SER A 47 0.61 -0.79 9.13
C SER A 47 2.11 -0.53 9.22
N ARG A 48 2.83 -1.32 10.04
CA ARG A 48 4.29 -1.24 10.15
C ARG A 48 4.99 -1.71 8.88
N GLN A 49 4.55 -2.82 8.27
CA GLN A 49 5.11 -3.31 7.02
C GLN A 49 4.89 -2.33 5.87
N LEU A 50 3.67 -1.81 5.70
CA LEU A 50 3.38 -0.83 4.65
C LEU A 50 4.21 0.44 4.80
N ARG A 51 4.36 0.94 6.03
CA ARG A 51 5.21 2.09 6.30
C ARG A 51 6.66 1.81 5.93
N LYS A 52 7.18 0.63 6.27
CA LYS A 52 8.53 0.21 5.92
C LYS A 52 8.71 0.19 4.40
N ILE A 53 7.78 -0.44 3.67
CA ILE A 53 7.83 -0.54 2.20
C ILE A 53 7.71 0.83 1.53
N CYS A 54 6.82 1.72 2.01
CA CYS A 54 6.75 3.10 1.52
C CYS A 54 8.08 3.84 1.69
N LEU A 55 8.74 3.66 2.84
CA LEU A 55 10.05 4.26 3.09
C LEU A 55 11.12 3.66 2.18
N GLU A 56 11.14 2.34 2.01
CA GLU A 56 12.07 1.63 1.13
C GLU A 56 11.87 2.02 -0.35
N ALA A 57 10.63 2.04 -0.84
CA ALA A 57 10.28 2.43 -2.21
C ALA A 57 10.59 3.91 -2.51
N ARG A 58 10.53 4.78 -1.49
CA ARG A 58 10.92 6.18 -1.63
C ARG A 58 12.44 6.39 -1.51
N ALA A 59 13.10 5.61 -0.67
CA ALA A 59 14.55 5.70 -0.43
C ALA A 59 15.36 5.04 -1.56
N GLY A 60 14.83 3.99 -2.16
CA GLY A 60 15.30 3.42 -3.42
C GLY A 60 14.19 3.54 -4.44
N SER A 61 14.15 4.63 -5.20
CA SER A 61 13.61 4.52 -6.55
C SER A 61 14.37 3.38 -7.23
N PRO A 62 13.74 2.24 -7.56
CA PRO A 62 14.40 1.30 -8.45
C PRO A 62 14.54 2.00 -9.80
N GLU A 63 15.74 1.97 -10.35
CA GLU A 63 15.98 2.35 -11.72
C GLU A 63 14.96 1.61 -12.63
N PRO A 64 14.35 2.31 -13.61
CA PRO A 64 13.66 1.64 -14.70
C PRO A 64 14.72 0.98 -15.60
N THR A 65 14.35 -0.06 -16.37
CA THR A 65 15.19 -0.79 -17.38
C THR A 65 16.21 -1.77 -16.76
N ALA A 66 16.35 -3.03 -17.16
CA ALA A 66 15.97 -3.77 -18.35
C ALA A 66 15.83 -5.28 -18.04
#